data_AF-A0A940A294-F1
#
_entry.id   AF-A0A940A294-F1
#
_cell.length_a   1.000
_cell.length_b   1.000
_cell.length_c   1.000
_cell.angle_alpha   90.00
_cell.angle_beta   90.00
_cell.angle_gamma   90.00
#
_symmetry.space_group_name_H-M   'P 1'
#
loop_
_entity.id
_entity.type
_entity.pdbx_description
1 polymer ?
#
loop_
_entity_poly.entity_id
_entity_poly.type
_entity_poly.pdbx_seq_one_letter_code
_entity_poly.pdbx_strand_id
1 'polypeptide(L)'
;MAKSVNMCVRVDPEIKEQAEIILEQLGMNMNGTINMFLNQIVREKRVPLNLSLNNEHDLNTDILLSKAERKAGVEGIDARKLIDDMKKVITDAEDRKSSKRKKAVS
;
A
#
# COMPACT_ATOMS: atom_id res chain seq x y z
N MET A 1 -23.28 29.17 -1.06
CA MET A 1 -23.84 27.85 -1.42
C MET A 1 -22.71 26.99 -1.96
N ALA A 2 -22.54 25.76 -1.49
CA ALA A 2 -21.55 24.86 -2.05
C ALA A 2 -21.96 24.49 -3.48
N LYS A 3 -21.04 24.66 -4.44
CA LYS A 3 -21.29 24.32 -5.85
C LYS A 3 -21.32 22.79 -5.96
N SER A 4 -22.50 22.22 -6.17
CA SER A 4 -22.66 20.79 -6.47
C SER A 4 -22.62 20.55 -7.97
N VAL A 5 -22.13 19.38 -8.37
CA VAL A 5 -22.11 18.91 -9.76
C VAL A 5 -22.67 17.50 -9.76
N ASN A 6 -23.53 17.19 -10.74
CA ASN A 6 -24.07 15.85 -10.92
C ASN A 6 -23.01 14.95 -11.56
N MET A 7 -22.80 13.76 -10.99
CA MET A 7 -21.90 12.75 -11.52
C MET A 7 -22.70 11.50 -11.90
N CYS A 8 -22.53 11.03 -13.14
CA CYS A 8 -23.13 9.79 -13.62
C CYS A 8 -22.02 8.77 -13.89
N VAL A 9 -22.14 7.58 -13.30
CA VAL A 9 -21.18 6.48 -13.43
C VAL A 9 -21.93 5.25 -13.88
N ARG A 10 -21.41 4.57 -14.91
CA ARG A 10 -21.91 3.24 -15.31
C ARG A 10 -21.26 2.20 -14.42
N VAL A 11 -22.08 1.39 -13.77
CA VAL A 11 -21.66 0.31 -12.88
C VAL A 11 -22.49 -0.91 -13.23
N ASP A 12 -21.87 -2.09 -13.12
CA ASP A 12 -22.59 -3.35 -13.23
C ASP A 12 -23.65 -3.45 -12.11
N PRO A 13 -24.89 -3.87 -12.41
CA PRO A 13 -25.96 -3.94 -11.41
C PRO A 13 -25.66 -4.92 -10.27
N GLU A 14 -25.01 -6.05 -10.54
CA GLU A 14 -24.67 -7.04 -9.50
C GLU A 14 -23.58 -6.48 -8.57
N ILE A 15 -22.57 -5.82 -9.13
CA ILE A 15 -21.51 -5.16 -8.34
C ILE A 15 -22.10 -4.06 -7.47
N LYS A 16 -23.04 -3.27 -8.02
CA LYS A 16 -23.70 -2.20 -7.29
C LYS A 16 -24.46 -2.76 -6.07
N GLU A 17 -25.25 -3.81 -6.26
CA GLU A 17 -26.04 -4.42 -5.18
C GLU A 17 -25.12 -4.99 -4.08
N GLN A 18 -24.07 -5.71 -4.46
CA GLN A 18 -23.08 -6.23 -3.50
C GLN A 18 -22.42 -5.11 -2.70
N ALA A 19 -22.01 -4.03 -3.36
CA ALA A 19 -21.41 -2.88 -2.70
C ALA A 19 -22.41 -2.19 -1.75
N GLU A 20 -23.67 -2.04 -2.15
CA GLU A 20 -24.71 -1.42 -1.34
C GLU A 20 -24.97 -2.21 -0.04
N ILE A 21 -25.05 -3.55 -0.12
CA ILE A 21 -25.18 -4.42 1.06
C ILE A 21 -24.01 -4.22 2.05
N ILE A 22 -22.77 -4.18 1.54
CA ILE A 22 -21.59 -3.99 2.40
C ILE A 22 -21.60 -2.61 3.05
N LEU A 23 -21.94 -1.57 2.29
CA LEU A 23 -21.99 -0.20 2.80
C LEU A 23 -23.09 -0.03 3.85
N GLU A 24 -24.26 -0.64 3.66
CA GLU A 24 -25.34 -0.64 4.64
C GLU A 24 -24.95 -1.29 5.96
N GLN A 25 -24.22 -2.42 5.92
CA GLN A 25 -23.68 -3.06 7.12
C GLN A 25 -22.72 -2.14 7.89
N LEU A 26 -22.03 -1.24 7.18
CA LEU A 26 -21.15 -0.23 7.75
C LEU A 26 -21.88 1.08 8.12
N GLY A 27 -23.20 1.16 7.92
CA GLY A 27 -24.00 2.36 8.18
C GLY A 27 -23.76 3.49 7.18
N MET A 28 -23.28 3.16 5.97
CA MET A 28 -22.95 4.10 4.90
C MET A 28 -23.88 3.94 3.71
N ASN A 29 -24.06 5.02 2.94
CA ASN A 29 -24.78 4.98 1.66
C ASN A 29 -23.81 5.20 0.50
N MET A 30 -24.24 4.85 -0.72
CA MET A 30 -23.40 4.93 -1.91
C MET A 30 -22.88 6.36 -2.16
N ASN A 31 -23.75 7.36 -2.13
CA ASN A 31 -23.37 8.75 -2.42
C ASN A 31 -22.36 9.33 -1.40
N GLY A 32 -22.58 9.06 -0.11
CA GLY A 32 -21.67 9.46 0.96
C GLY A 32 -20.31 8.80 0.81
N THR A 33 -20.29 7.50 0.50
CA THR A 33 -19.06 6.73 0.28
C THR A 33 -18.26 7.26 -0.90
N ILE A 34 -18.92 7.56 -2.03
CA ILE A 34 -18.27 8.15 -3.20
C ILE A 34 -17.67 9.52 -2.87
N ASN A 35 -18.38 10.36 -2.12
CA ASN A 35 -17.83 11.65 -1.66
C ASN A 35 -16.63 11.46 -0.71
N MET A 36 -16.67 10.48 0.19
CA MET A 36 -15.54 10.14 1.06
C MET A 36 -14.32 9.68 0.25
N PHE A 37 -14.53 8.82 -0.76
CA PHE A 37 -13.48 8.35 -1.66
C PHE A 37 -12.81 9.52 -2.41
N LEU A 38 -13.60 10.43 -2.97
CA LEU A 38 -13.08 11.63 -3.65
C LEU A 38 -12.29 12.53 -2.69
N ASN A 39 -12.80 12.75 -1.47
CA ASN A 39 -12.09 13.52 -0.45
C ASN A 39 -10.77 12.86 -0.05
N GLN A 40 -10.74 11.52 0.03
CA GLN A 40 -9.52 10.79 0.32
C GLN A 40 -8.47 10.95 -0.78
N ILE A 41 -8.87 10.88 -2.05
CA ILE A 41 -7.97 11.16 -3.18
C ILE A 41 -7.37 12.57 -3.08
N VAL A 42 -8.21 13.56 -2.80
CA VAL A 42 -7.76 14.96 -2.69
C VAL A 42 -6.80 15.15 -1.52
N ARG A 43 -7.09 14.52 -0.38
CA ARG A 43 -6.29 14.61 0.85
C ARG A 43 -4.95 13.89 0.75
N GLU A 44 -4.95 12.68 0.20
CA GLU A 44 -3.75 11.82 0.14
C GLU A 44 -2.94 11.99 -1.15
N LYS A 45 -3.48 12.71 -2.15
CA LYS A 45 -2.86 12.90 -3.47
C LYS A 45 -2.50 11.58 -4.18
N ARG A 46 -3.29 10.54 -3.91
CA ARG A 46 -3.17 9.21 -4.53
C ARG A 46 -4.55 8.58 -4.69
N VAL A 47 -4.65 7.55 -5.52
CA VAL A 47 -5.85 6.74 -5.64
C VAL A 47 -5.83 5.67 -4.53
N PRO A 48 -6.79 5.68 -3.57
CA PRO A 48 -6.78 4.76 -2.42
C PRO A 48 -7.41 3.42 -2.81
N LEU A 49 -6.76 2.71 -3.73
CA LEU A 49 -7.11 1.35 -4.12
C LEU A 49 -5.99 0.40 -3.69
N ASN A 50 -6.35 -0.72 -3.09
CA ASN A 50 -5.40 -1.81 -2.88
C ASN A 50 -5.36 -2.65 -4.15
N LEU A 51 -4.35 -2.43 -4.99
CA LEU A 51 -4.13 -3.20 -6.22
C LEU A 51 -3.21 -4.37 -5.90
N SER A 52 -3.75 -5.41 -5.26
CA SER A 52 -3.05 -6.67 -5.07
C SER A 52 -3.89 -7.83 -5.58
N LEU A 53 -3.28 -8.69 -6.39
CA LEU A 53 -3.85 -9.99 -6.75
C LEU A 53 -3.68 -11.00 -5.60
N ASN A 54 -2.78 -10.70 -4.66
CA ASN A 54 -2.47 -11.53 -3.50
C ASN A 54 -2.88 -10.78 -2.24
N ASN A 55 -3.95 -11.21 -1.58
CA ASN A 55 -4.33 -10.76 -0.23
C ASN A 55 -3.33 -11.20 0.86
N GLU A 56 -2.08 -11.52 0.48
CA GLU A 56 -1.07 -12.14 1.33
C GLU A 56 -0.22 -11.12 2.11
N HIS A 57 -0.52 -9.82 2.03
CA HIS A 57 -0.04 -8.84 3.01
C HIS A 57 -1.04 -8.70 4.18
N ASP A 58 -1.72 -9.78 4.53
CA ASP A 58 -2.37 -9.89 5.83
C ASP A 58 -1.28 -10.00 6.90
N LEU A 59 -1.34 -9.20 7.96
CA LEU A 59 -0.38 -9.23 9.08
C LEU A 59 -0.17 -10.68 9.59
N ASN A 60 -1.18 -11.53 9.41
CA ASN A 60 -1.13 -12.95 9.72
C ASN A 60 -0.09 -13.76 8.93
N THR A 61 0.18 -13.44 7.66
CA THR A 61 1.19 -14.17 6.85
C THR A 61 2.59 -13.88 7.36
N ASP A 62 2.88 -12.62 7.71
CA ASP A 62 4.16 -12.18 8.26
C ASP A 62 4.41 -12.79 9.65
N ILE A 63 3.35 -12.90 10.46
CA ILE A 63 3.38 -13.61 11.75
C ILE A 63 3.60 -15.12 11.54
N LEU A 64 3.00 -15.74 10.53
CA LEU A 64 3.21 -17.17 10.24
C LEU A 64 4.64 -17.45 9.76
N LEU A 65 5.16 -16.61 8.87
CA LEU A 65 6.51 -16.73 8.32
C LEU A 65 7.55 -16.59 9.44
N SER A 66 7.46 -15.54 10.25
CA SER A 66 8.36 -15.33 11.38
C SER A 66 8.30 -16.45 12.43
N LYS A 67 7.13 -17.08 12.66
CA LYS A 67 7.01 -18.29 13.49
C LYS A 67 7.71 -19.50 12.86
N ALA A 68 7.59 -19.69 11.55
CA ALA A 68 8.25 -20.77 10.84
C ALA A 68 9.78 -20.63 10.87
N GLU A 69 10.29 -19.42 10.67
CA GLU A 69 11.73 -19.10 10.73
C GLU A 69 12.31 -19.36 12.12
N ARG A 70 11.62 -18.94 13.18
CA ARG A 70 12.02 -19.25 14.58
C ARG A 70 12.04 -20.75 14.85
N LYS A 71 11.06 -21.50 14.31
CA LYS A 71 11.01 -22.96 14.45
C LYS A 71 12.11 -23.68 13.67
N ALA A 72 12.55 -23.10 12.55
CA ALA A 72 13.69 -23.58 11.76
C ALA A 72 15.05 -23.23 12.37
N GLY A 73 15.09 -22.58 13.54
CA GLY A 73 16.33 -22.22 14.23
C GLY A 73 17.04 -21.01 13.65
N VAL A 74 16.35 -20.18 12.86
CA VAL A 74 16.90 -18.90 12.42
C VAL A 74 16.96 -17.97 13.63
N GLU A 75 18.16 -17.79 14.17
CA GLU A 75 18.39 -16.81 15.23
C GLU A 75 18.18 -15.39 14.69
N GLY A 76 17.46 -14.56 15.47
CA GLY A 76 17.26 -13.17 15.13
C GLY A 76 18.59 -12.42 15.04
N ILE A 77 18.70 -11.51 14.09
CA ILE A 77 19.90 -10.69 13.92
C ILE A 77 19.88 -9.60 14.99
N ASP A 78 21.02 -9.35 15.66
CA ASP A 78 21.16 -8.20 16.56
C ASP A 78 20.86 -6.91 15.81
N ALA A 79 20.01 -6.06 16.40
CA ALA A 79 19.53 -4.86 15.73
C ALA A 79 20.65 -3.89 15.34
N ARG A 80 21.75 -3.82 16.11
CA ARG A 80 22.88 -2.93 15.80
C ARG A 80 23.67 -3.46 14.61
N LYS A 81 23.86 -4.77 14.53
CA LYS A 81 24.53 -5.43 13.40
C LYS A 81 23.75 -5.23 12.10
N LEU A 82 22.43 -5.40 12.14
CA LEU A 82 21.56 -5.17 10.97
C LEU A 82 21.68 -3.73 10.45
N ILE A 83 21.66 -2.74 11.35
CA ILE A 83 21.79 -1.33 10.98
C ILE A 83 23.13 -1.04 10.31
N ASP A 84 24.22 -1.66 10.78
CA ASP A 84 25.55 -1.49 10.19
C ASP A 84 25.62 -2.08 8.77
N ASP A 85 25.05 -3.28 8.58
CA ASP A 85 25.00 -3.92 7.26
C ASP A 85 24.13 -3.13 6.27
N MET A 86 22.98 -2.60 6.71
CA MET A 86 22.14 -1.74 5.88
C MET A 86 22.86 -0.45 5.47
N LYS A 87 23.62 0.17 6.37
CA LYS A 87 24.42 1.36 6.06
C LYS A 87 25.46 1.06 4.98
N LYS A 88 26.18 -0.07 5.08
CA LYS A 88 27.14 -0.49 4.04
C LYS A 88 26.48 -0.66 2.68
N VAL A 89 25.32 -1.33 2.63
CA VAL A 89 24.55 -1.54 1.39
C VAL A 89 24.13 -0.20 0.76
N ILE A 90 23.72 0.77 1.57
CA ILE A 90 23.34 2.10 1.07
C ILE A 90 24.56 2.83 0.50
N THR A 91 25.69 2.84 1.21
CA THR A 91 26.94 3.47 0.74
C THR A 91 27.41 2.83 -0.57
N ASP A 92 27.42 1.51 -0.66
CA ASP A 92 27.79 0.78 -1.89
C ASP A 92 26.85 1.13 -3.06
N ALA A 93 25.56 1.31 -2.79
CA ALA A 93 24.59 1.70 -3.81
C ALA A 93 24.79 3.16 -4.27
N GLU A 94 25.15 4.06 -3.37
CA GLU A 94 25.48 5.46 -3.66
C GLU A 94 26.77 5.59 -4.48
N ASP A 95 27.79 4.80 -4.16
CA ASP A 95 29.06 4.74 -4.89
C ASP A 95 28.89 4.18 -6.32
N ARG A 96 28.00 3.19 -6.49
CA ARG A 96 27.62 2.69 -7.83
C ARG A 96 26.89 3.75 -8.66
N LYS A 97 26.09 4.62 -8.04
CA LYS A 97 25.41 5.73 -8.72
C LYS A 97 26.37 6.87 -9.07
N SER A 98 27.34 7.19 -8.21
CA SER A 98 28.34 8.23 -8.46
C SER A 98 29.32 7.83 -9.58
N SER A 99 29.71 6.55 -9.64
CA SER A 99 30.52 5.95 -10.71
C SER A 99 29.81 5.97 -12.08
N LYS A 100 28.53 5.61 -12.12
CA LYS A 100 27.72 5.66 -13.36
C LYS A 100 27.50 7.10 -13.87
N ARG A 101 27.36 8.08 -12.98
CA ARG A 101 27.24 9.51 -13.37
C ARG A 101 28.53 10.08 -13.96
N LYS A 102 29.72 9.72 -13.43
CA LYS A 102 31.00 10.21 -13.98
C LYS A 102 31.33 9.66 -15.37
N LYS A 103 30.95 8.41 -15.66
CA LYS A 103 31.12 7.79 -17.00
C LYS A 103 30.17 8.33 -18.08
N ALA A 104 29.06 8.98 -17.71
CA ALA A 104 28.10 9.53 -18.67
C ALA A 104 28.42 10.99 -19.07
N VAL A 105 29.42 11.62 -18.45
CA VAL A 105 29.78 13.04 -18.64
C VAL A 105 31.19 13.19 -19.27
N SER A 106 31.91 12.09 -19.53
CA SER A 106 33.09 12.07 -20.42
C SER A 106 32.77 11.36 -21.72
#